data_AF-A0A4R0QQZ6-F1
#
_entry.id   AF-A0A4R0QQZ6-F1
#
_cell.length_a   1.000
_cell.length_b   1.000
_cell.length_c   1.000
_cell.angle_alpha   90.00
_cell.angle_beta   90.00
_cell.angle_gamma   90.00
#
_symmetry.space_group_name_H-M   'P 1'
#
loop_
_entity.id
_entity.type
_entity.pdbx_description
1 polymer ?
#
loop_
_entity_poly.entity_id
_entity_poly.type
_entity_poly.pdbx_seq_one_letter_code
_entity_poly.pdbx_strand_id
1 'polypeptide(L)'
;MAGTNVKLRMRAFTDYRRSEIVQKVVDGEAQKLAKKANNMAQFKYRPVVYTAVQVRDSRKGSIALVTSRGNLYACLDNAKHDTLRRALSSGGAA
;
A
#
# COMPACT_ATOMS: atom_id res chain seq x y z
N MET A 1 -21.39 34.05 17.12
CA MET A 1 -20.37 33.31 17.88
C MET A 1 -19.20 33.03 16.96
N ALA A 2 -18.04 33.63 17.20
CA ALA A 2 -16.84 33.35 16.41
C ALA A 2 -16.28 31.99 16.87
N GLY A 3 -16.35 30.97 16.01
CA GLY A 3 -15.80 29.66 16.31
C GLY A 3 -14.27 29.75 16.43
N THR A 4 -13.73 29.35 17.58
CA THR A 4 -12.29 29.27 17.81
C THR A 4 -11.71 28.17 16.92
N ASN A 5 -11.08 28.54 15.81
CA ASN A 5 -10.35 27.58 14.97
C ASN A 5 -9.05 27.17 15.68
N VAL A 6 -9.09 26.01 16.34
CA VAL A 6 -7.92 25.41 16.99
C VAL A 6 -7.01 24.80 15.92
N LYS A 7 -5.84 25.41 15.68
CA LYS A 7 -4.79 24.82 14.85
C LYS A 7 -4.05 23.76 15.66
N LEU A 8 -4.46 22.50 15.50
CA LEU A 8 -3.70 21.36 16.00
C LEU A 8 -2.29 21.41 15.38
N ARG A 9 -1.25 21.50 16.21
CA ARG A 9 0.14 21.40 15.74
C ARG A 9 0.36 19.99 15.19
N MET A 10 0.10 19.81 13.90
CA MET A 10 0.19 18.51 13.19
C MET A 10 1.61 17.95 13.11
N ARG A 11 2.63 18.66 13.58
CA ARG A 11 4.02 18.21 13.55
C ARG A 11 4.22 16.95 14.38
N ALA A 12 3.80 16.96 15.65
CA ALA A 12 3.87 15.78 16.52
C ALA A 12 3.06 14.59 15.95
N PHE A 13 1.92 14.86 15.32
CA PHE A 13 1.13 13.84 14.64
C PHE A 13 1.82 13.29 13.38
N THR A 14 2.49 14.14 12.62
CA THR A 14 3.27 13.73 11.43
C THR A 14 4.49 12.91 11.85
N ASP A 15 5.16 13.31 12.92
CA ASP A 15 6.31 12.59 13.49
C ASP A 15 5.88 11.21 13.99
N TYR A 16 4.74 11.12 14.68
CA TYR A 16 4.13 9.84 15.04
C TYR A 16 3.82 8.98 13.79
N ARG A 17 3.21 9.56 12.75
CA ARG A 17 2.91 8.84 11.50
C ARG A 17 4.14 8.44 10.67
N ARG A 18 5.33 8.93 11.04
CA ARG A 18 6.64 8.51 10.51
C ARG A 18 7.42 7.61 11.45
N SER A 19 6.90 7.35 12.66
CA SER A 19 7.56 6.50 13.64
C SER A 19 7.78 5.09 13.09
N GLU A 20 8.82 4.41 13.60
CA GLU A 20 9.15 3.04 13.21
C GLU A 20 7.98 2.08 13.42
N ILE A 21 7.18 2.29 14.45
CA ILE A 21 5.99 1.48 14.74
C ILE A 21 5.00 1.57 13.57
N VAL A 22 4.70 2.79 13.12
CA VAL A 22 3.78 3.02 11.99
C VAL A 22 4.40 2.51 10.68
N GLN A 23 5.70 2.70 10.48
CA GLN A 23 6.42 2.17 9.32
C GLN A 23 6.31 0.65 9.22
N LYS A 24 6.52 -0.09 10.33
CA LYS A 24 6.38 -1.55 10.36
C LYS A 24 4.96 -2.01 10.04
N VAL A 25 3.95 -1.31 10.55
CA VAL A 25 2.54 -1.62 10.24
C VAL A 25 2.26 -1.39 8.75
N VAL A 26 2.69 -0.26 8.20
CA VAL A 26 2.49 0.08 6.79
C VAL A 26 3.22 -0.91 5.86
N ASP A 27 4.44 -1.31 6.22
CA ASP A 27 5.18 -2.37 5.50
C ASP A 27 4.43 -3.72 5.57
N GLY A 28 3.94 -4.10 6.75
CA GLY A 28 3.18 -5.33 6.94
C GLY A 28 1.92 -5.38 6.09
N GLU A 29 1.18 -4.27 6.02
CA GLU A 29 0.01 -4.16 5.15
C GLU A 29 0.37 -4.24 3.66
N ALA A 30 1.46 -3.62 3.23
CA ALA A 30 1.94 -3.75 1.85
C ALA A 30 2.34 -5.19 1.52
N GLN A 31 3.00 -5.91 2.44
CA GLN A 31 3.34 -7.32 2.26
C GLN A 31 2.09 -8.21 2.16
N LYS A 32 1.09 -7.99 3.02
CA LYS A 32 -0.20 -8.70 2.95
C LYS A 32 -0.88 -8.45 1.61
N LEU A 33 -0.90 -7.21 1.15
CA LEU A 33 -1.50 -6.83 -0.13
C LEU A 33 -0.75 -7.48 -1.31
N ALA A 34 0.58 -7.51 -1.29
CA ALA A 34 1.39 -8.20 -2.29
C ALA A 34 1.11 -9.70 -2.32
N LYS A 35 1.08 -10.36 -1.16
CA LYS A 35 0.73 -11.79 -1.05
C LYS A 35 -0.66 -12.07 -1.60
N LYS A 36 -1.62 -11.18 -1.31
CA LYS A 36 -2.99 -11.30 -1.82
C LYS A 36 -3.05 -11.15 -3.33
N ALA A 37 -2.37 -10.16 -3.90
CA ALA A 37 -2.28 -9.98 -5.34
C ALA A 37 -1.65 -11.21 -6.02
N ASN A 38 -0.61 -11.79 -5.42
CA ASN A 38 0.01 -13.04 -5.89
C ASN A 38 -0.98 -14.21 -5.89
N ASN A 39 -1.79 -14.35 -4.84
CA ASN A 39 -2.82 -15.40 -4.77
C ASN A 39 -3.97 -15.17 -5.77
N MET A 40 -4.22 -13.93 -6.17
CA MET A 40 -5.26 -13.55 -7.11
C MET A 40 -4.79 -13.58 -8.57
N ALA A 41 -3.50 -13.75 -8.81
CA ALA A 41 -2.91 -13.79 -10.14
C ALA A 41 -3.57 -14.90 -10.97
N GLN A 42 -4.01 -14.55 -12.18
CA GLN A 42 -4.77 -15.47 -13.04
C GLN A 42 -3.90 -16.07 -14.14
N PHE A 43 -2.74 -15.46 -14.43
CA PHE A 43 -1.76 -16.02 -15.34
C PHE A 43 -1.08 -17.26 -14.75
N LYS A 44 -1.50 -18.45 -15.21
CA LYS A 44 -1.02 -19.75 -14.70
C LYS A 44 0.26 -20.27 -15.36
N TYR A 45 0.65 -19.72 -16.52
CA TYR A 45 1.73 -20.28 -17.36
C TYR A 45 3.13 -19.75 -17.03
N ARG A 46 3.22 -18.70 -16.20
CA ARG A 46 4.47 -18.00 -15.82
C ARG A 46 4.34 -17.43 -14.40
N PRO A 47 5.44 -17.30 -13.66
CA PRO A 47 5.40 -16.76 -12.31
C PRO A 47 5.00 -15.28 -12.33
N VAL A 48 3.79 -14.98 -11.85
CA VAL A 48 3.33 -13.61 -11.57
C VAL A 48 3.74 -13.25 -10.16
N VAL A 49 4.55 -12.20 -10.03
CA VAL A 49 5.04 -11.73 -8.74
C VAL A 49 4.79 -10.23 -8.60
N TYR A 50 3.94 -9.89 -7.65
CA TYR A 50 3.74 -8.58 -7.08
C TYR A 50 4.62 -8.43 -5.83
N THR A 51 5.30 -7.30 -5.73
CA THR A 51 6.27 -7.04 -4.67
C THR A 51 5.91 -5.80 -3.88
N ALA A 52 6.01 -5.89 -2.55
CA ALA A 52 5.93 -4.73 -1.68
C ALA A 52 7.28 -4.00 -1.70
N VAL A 53 7.25 -2.71 -2.04
CA VAL A 53 8.37 -1.80 -1.93
C VAL A 53 8.45 -1.31 -0.49
N GLN A 54 9.68 -1.23 0.04
CA GLN A 54 9.95 -0.74 1.38
C GLN A 54 9.30 0.62 1.64
N VAL A 55 8.74 0.77 2.84
CA VAL A 55 8.12 2.00 3.32
C VAL A 55 9.06 3.20 3.19
N ARG A 56 8.49 4.34 2.83
CA ARG A 56 9.18 5.62 2.74
C ARG A 56 8.34 6.71 3.37
N ASP A 57 9.00 7.71 3.94
CA ASP A 57 8.31 8.87 4.47
C ASP A 57 7.82 9.78 3.36
N SER A 58 6.58 10.24 3.51
CA SER A 58 5.97 11.30 2.71
C SER A 58 5.81 12.58 3.53
N ARG A 59 5.35 13.66 2.90
CA ARG A 59 5.02 14.92 3.60
C ARG A 59 3.94 14.78 4.68
N LYS A 60 3.20 13.67 4.73
CA LYS A 60 2.05 13.45 5.63
C LYS A 60 2.21 12.25 6.58
N GLY A 61 3.25 11.44 6.43
CA GLY A 61 3.46 10.19 7.17
C GLY A 61 4.13 9.12 6.31
N SER A 62 4.19 7.88 6.78
CA SER A 62 4.78 6.75 6.06
C SER A 62 3.86 6.19 4.97
N ILE A 63 4.44 5.81 3.82
CA ILE A 63 3.76 5.16 2.71
C ILE A 63 4.55 3.94 2.23
N ALA A 64 3.86 2.85 1.90
CA ALA A 64 4.43 1.71 1.21
C ALA A 64 3.66 1.45 -0.09
N LEU A 65 4.33 0.88 -1.08
CA LEU A 65 3.76 0.65 -2.41
C LEU A 65 3.81 -0.84 -2.74
N VAL A 66 2.77 -1.35 -3.39
CA VAL A 66 2.83 -2.67 -4.03
C VAL A 66 2.91 -2.46 -5.54
N THR A 67 3.85 -3.15 -6.18
CA THR A 67 4.12 -2.96 -7.60
C THR A 67 4.17 -4.28 -8.36
N SER A 68 3.72 -4.22 -9.61
CA SER A 68 3.97 -5.23 -10.64
C SER A 68 5.24 -4.95 -11.45
N ARG A 69 5.87 -3.77 -11.28
CA ARG A 69 7.07 -3.40 -12.02
C ARG A 69 8.23 -4.33 -11.66
N GLY A 70 9.01 -4.71 -12.68
CA GLY A 70 10.08 -5.70 -12.55
C GLY A 70 9.65 -7.12 -12.92
N ASN A 71 8.35 -7.38 -13.09
CA ASN A 71 7.84 -8.64 -13.65
C ASN A 71 6.85 -8.35 -14.79
N LEU A 72 7.25 -8.64 -16.03
CA LEU A 72 6.42 -8.42 -17.21
C LEU A 72 5.06 -9.14 -17.10
N TYR A 73 5.02 -10.34 -16.56
CA TYR A 73 3.79 -11.11 -16.40
C TYR A 73 2.87 -10.51 -15.32
N ALA A 74 3.43 -9.94 -14.26
CA ALA A 74 2.64 -9.17 -13.29
C ALA A 74 2.08 -7.87 -13.89
N CYS A 75 2.84 -7.21 -14.78
CA CYS A 75 2.32 -6.06 -15.51
C CYS A 75 1.14 -6.45 -16.41
N LEU A 76 1.27 -7.55 -17.17
CA LEU A 76 0.23 -8.05 -18.06
C LEU A 76 -1.00 -8.56 -17.29
N ASP A 77 -0.80 -9.32 -16.21
CA ASP A 77 -1.87 -9.80 -15.34
C ASP A 77 -2.63 -8.61 -14.73
N ASN A 78 -1.93 -7.62 -14.17
CA ASN A 78 -2.56 -6.45 -13.59
C ASN A 78 -3.32 -5.62 -14.63
N ALA A 79 -2.73 -5.42 -15.82
CA ALA A 79 -3.36 -4.64 -16.89
C ALA A 79 -4.63 -5.31 -17.43
N LYS A 80 -4.67 -6.66 -17.45
CA LYS A 80 -5.80 -7.42 -17.96
C LYS A 80 -6.89 -7.67 -16.90
N HIS A 81 -6.49 -7.86 -15.65
CA HIS A 81 -7.37 -8.37 -14.60
C HIS A 81 -7.59 -7.42 -13.41
N ASP A 82 -7.00 -6.22 -13.45
CA ASP A 82 -7.05 -5.23 -12.38
C ASP A 82 -6.62 -5.81 -11.01
N THR A 83 -5.67 -6.74 -11.02
CA THR A 83 -5.36 -7.59 -9.86
C THR A 83 -5.02 -6.79 -8.61
N LEU A 84 -4.21 -5.72 -8.72
CA LEU A 84 -3.88 -4.85 -7.58
C LEU A 84 -5.10 -4.09 -7.05
N ARG A 85 -5.95 -3.57 -7.94
CA ARG A 85 -7.19 -2.86 -7.57
C ARG A 85 -8.13 -3.81 -6.83
N ARG A 86 -8.27 -5.04 -7.31
CA ARG A 86 -9.11 -6.07 -6.69
C ARG A 86 -8.53 -6.55 -5.36
N ALA A 87 -7.20 -6.70 -5.25
CA ALA A 87 -6.53 -7.06 -4.01
C ALA A 87 -6.77 -5.98 -2.92
N LEU A 88 -6.73 -4.70 -3.31
CA LEU A 88 -7.04 -3.57 -2.43
C LEU A 88 -8.52 -3.54 -2.03
N SER A 89 -9.43 -3.66 -3.00
CA SER A 89 -10.88 -3.56 -2.77
C SER A 89 -11.42 -4.71 -1.91
N SER A 90 -10.86 -5.92 -2.03
CA SER A 90 -11.26 -7.05 -1.20
C SER A 90 -10.70 -6.99 0.22
N GLY A 91 -9.94 -5.94 0.57
CA GLY A 91 -9.51 -5.62 1.93
C GLY A 91 -10.15 -4.33 2.47
N GLY A 92 -11.02 -3.70 1.68
CA GLY A 92 -11.75 -2.48 2.03
C GLY A 92 -13.18 -2.78 2.46
N ALA A 93 -13.35 -3.53 3.54
CA ALA A 93 -14.56 -3.52 4.35
C ALA A 93 -14.09 -3.50 5.81
N ALA A 94 -14.53 -2.46 6.50
CA ALA A 94 -14.40 -2.13 7.93
C ALA A 94 -13.79 -3.20 8.85
#